data_AF-R0JQD1-F1
#
_entry.id   AF-R0JQD1-F1
#
_cell.length_a   1.000
_cell.length_b   1.000
_cell.length_c   1.000
_cell.angle_alpha   90.00
_cell.angle_beta   90.00
_cell.angle_gamma   90.00
#
_symmetry.space_group_name_H-M   'P 1'
#
loop_
_entity.id
_entity.type
_entity.pdbx_description
1 polymer ?
#
loop_
_entity_poly.entity_id
_entity_poly.type
_entity_poly.pdbx_seq_one_letter_code
_entity_poly.pdbx_strand_id
1 'polypeptide(L)'
;SADESYSAYHAEGEYPLVKVLRDPIYVEVRLLQKTDPNLVLVLHQCWAAPSTGPAAEPQWPLLVDGCPFAGDNYRTQLVPVGPASPQLPFPSHYQRFVVSTFAFVDTPSMAVYILCSASVCHLAQPEPCRPSCQLA
;
A
#
# COMPACT_ATOMS: atom_id res chain seq x y z
N SER A 1 -4.73 5.52 -6.34
CA SER A 1 -4.71 6.89 -6.86
C SER A 1 -4.60 6.84 -8.36
N ALA A 2 -5.20 7.79 -9.07
CA ALA A 2 -5.10 7.91 -10.52
C ALA A 2 -3.64 8.21 -10.96
N ASP A 3 -2.89 8.93 -10.13
CA ASP A 3 -1.51 9.35 -10.38
C ASP A 3 -0.69 9.51 -9.08
N GLU A 4 0.53 10.05 -9.20
CA GLU A 4 1.46 10.30 -8.11
C GLU A 4 1.05 11.43 -7.15
N SER A 5 0.02 12.22 -7.48
CA SER A 5 -0.43 13.34 -6.64
C SER A 5 -1.29 12.88 -5.46
N TYR A 6 -1.92 11.71 -5.57
CA TYR A 6 -2.87 11.19 -4.58
C TYR A 6 -4.07 12.12 -4.32
N SER A 7 -4.46 12.93 -5.31
CA SER A 7 -5.64 13.82 -5.22
C SER A 7 -6.93 13.17 -5.73
N ALA A 8 -6.84 12.15 -6.58
CA ALA A 8 -7.98 11.47 -7.19
C ALA A 8 -7.84 9.94 -7.11
N TYR A 9 -8.97 9.26 -6.95
CA TYR A 9 -9.03 7.80 -6.76
C TYR A 9 -9.96 7.20 -7.80
N HIS A 10 -9.57 6.03 -8.32
CA HIS A 10 -10.38 5.25 -9.26
C HIS A 10 -11.71 4.84 -8.63
N ALA A 11 -12.81 5.06 -9.33
CA ALA A 11 -14.13 4.62 -8.92
C ALA A 11 -14.29 3.10 -9.09
N GLU A 12 -15.26 2.49 -8.39
CA GLU A 12 -15.54 1.05 -8.47
C GLU A 12 -15.79 0.56 -9.91
N GLY A 13 -16.49 1.35 -10.73
CA GLY A 13 -16.76 1.04 -12.12
C GLY A 13 -15.55 1.14 -13.07
N GLU A 14 -14.41 1.65 -12.61
CA GLU A 14 -13.16 1.69 -13.38
C GLU A 14 -12.33 0.40 -13.21
N TYR A 15 -12.70 -0.46 -12.26
CA TYR A 15 -12.02 -1.74 -12.06
C TYR A 15 -12.57 -2.81 -13.02
N PRO A 16 -11.72 -3.75 -13.47
CA PRO A 16 -10.29 -3.85 -13.19
C PRO A 16 -9.46 -2.82 -13.99
N LEU A 17 -8.42 -2.26 -13.33
CA LEU A 17 -7.50 -1.34 -14.00
C LEU A 17 -6.63 -2.11 -15.01
N VAL A 18 -6.61 -1.63 -16.25
CA VAL A 18 -5.72 -2.18 -17.29
C VAL A 18 -4.42 -1.40 -17.28
N LYS A 19 -3.31 -2.11 -17.06
CA LYS A 19 -1.95 -1.56 -17.00
C LYS A 19 -1.01 -2.41 -17.84
N VAL A 20 -0.01 -1.80 -18.47
CA VAL A 20 1.07 -2.55 -19.11
C VAL A 20 2.15 -2.87 -18.08
N LEU A 21 3.03 -3.83 -18.38
CA LEU A 21 4.12 -4.22 -17.47
C LEU A 21 5.01 -3.02 -17.13
N ARG A 22 5.38 -2.92 -15.85
CA ARG A 22 6.16 -1.83 -15.24
C ARG A 22 5.46 -0.48 -15.10
N ASP A 23 4.20 -0.36 -15.53
CA ASP A 23 3.42 0.83 -15.18
C ASP A 23 3.29 0.95 -13.65
N PRO A 24 3.35 2.16 -13.10
CA PRO A 24 3.13 2.35 -11.68
C PRO A 24 1.65 2.20 -11.32
N ILE A 25 1.40 1.50 -10.20
CA ILE A 25 0.14 1.55 -9.47
C ILE A 25 0.39 2.30 -8.16
N TYR A 26 -0.31 3.43 -8.00
CA TYR A 26 -0.24 4.27 -6.80
C TYR A 26 -1.29 3.81 -5.79
N VAL A 27 -0.85 3.22 -4.69
CA VAL A 27 -1.72 2.70 -3.63
C VAL A 27 -1.71 3.63 -2.43
N GLU A 28 -2.89 3.93 -1.91
CA GLU A 28 -3.07 4.63 -0.64
C GLU A 28 -3.99 3.83 0.25
N VAL A 29 -3.56 3.62 1.49
CA VAL A 29 -4.42 3.14 2.58
C VAL A 29 -4.62 4.31 3.53
N ARG A 30 -5.86 4.51 3.98
CA ARG A 30 -6.22 5.64 4.85
C ARG A 30 -7.24 5.25 5.91
N LEU A 31 -7.15 5.90 7.06
CA LEU A 31 -8.20 5.88 8.07
C LEU A 31 -9.35 6.79 7.63
N LEU A 32 -10.58 6.26 7.63
CA LEU A 32 -11.76 7.04 7.30
C LEU A 32 -12.41 7.58 8.57
N GLN A 33 -12.89 8.83 8.52
CA GLN A 33 -13.70 9.46 9.57
C GLN A 33 -13.02 9.48 10.96
N LYS A 34 -11.68 9.61 10.98
CA LYS A 34 -10.90 9.79 12.21
C LYS A 34 -10.29 11.18 12.25
N THR A 35 -10.26 11.77 13.45
CA THR A 35 -9.78 13.13 13.70
C THR A 35 -8.80 13.21 14.87
N ASP A 36 -8.44 12.07 15.46
CA ASP A 36 -7.48 12.01 16.55
C ASP A 36 -6.05 12.04 15.97
N PRO A 37 -5.25 13.10 16.25
CA PRO A 37 -3.90 13.25 15.70
C PRO A 37 -2.91 12.23 16.27
N ASN A 38 -3.25 11.53 17.36
CA ASN A 38 -2.39 10.53 17.98
C ASN A 38 -2.53 9.15 17.33
N LEU A 39 -3.46 8.98 16.39
CA LEU A 39 -3.60 7.74 15.64
C LEU A 39 -2.58 7.70 14.49
N VAL A 40 -1.97 6.53 14.35
CA VAL A 40 -1.04 6.19 13.28
C VAL A 40 -1.60 4.95 12.57
N LEU A 41 -1.89 5.08 11.28
CA LEU A 41 -2.14 3.92 10.44
C LEU A 41 -0.86 3.10 10.35
N VAL A 42 -0.92 1.79 10.47
CA VAL A 42 0.24 0.90 10.31
C VAL A 42 -0.11 -0.16 9.27
N LEU A 43 0.68 -0.22 8.19
CA LEU A 43 0.62 -1.34 7.25
C LEU A 43 1.61 -2.40 7.71
N HIS A 44 1.15 -3.65 7.74
CA HIS A 44 1.98 -4.80 8.07
C HIS A 44 2.41 -5.47 6.76
N GLN A 45 1.64 -6.46 6.32
CA GLN A 45 1.88 -7.20 5.10
C GLN A 45 1.01 -6.64 3.98
N CYS A 46 1.60 -6.34 2.84
CA CYS A 46 0.86 -6.16 1.59
C CYS A 46 1.38 -7.15 0.57
N TRP A 47 0.49 -7.78 -0.17
CA TRP A 47 0.85 -8.77 -1.17
C TRP A 47 -0.08 -8.69 -2.37
N ALA A 48 0.39 -9.21 -3.49
CA ALA A 48 -0.39 -9.38 -4.69
C ALA A 48 -0.71 -10.87 -4.90
N ALA A 49 -1.95 -11.16 -5.29
CA ALA A 49 -2.45 -12.53 -5.46
C ALA A 49 -3.38 -12.63 -6.68
N PRO A 50 -3.56 -13.83 -7.27
CA PRO A 50 -4.44 -14.04 -8.42
C PRO A 50 -5.94 -14.02 -8.05
N SER A 51 -6.30 -14.04 -6.76
CA SER A 51 -7.67 -13.88 -6.28
C SER A 51 -7.70 -13.32 -4.86
N THR A 52 -8.88 -12.99 -4.35
CA THR A 52 -9.09 -12.52 -2.96
C THR A 52 -9.19 -13.65 -1.94
N GLY A 53 -8.98 -14.91 -2.34
CA GLY A 53 -9.06 -16.06 -1.44
C GLY A 53 -7.93 -16.06 -0.40
N PRO A 54 -8.18 -16.49 0.85
CA PRO A 54 -7.16 -16.49 1.90
C PRO A 54 -6.01 -17.49 1.66
N ALA A 55 -6.23 -18.48 0.80
CA ALA A 55 -5.22 -19.46 0.36
C ALA A 55 -4.87 -19.28 -1.13
N ALA A 56 -5.09 -18.08 -1.68
CA ALA A 56 -4.72 -17.79 -3.07
C ALA A 56 -3.20 -17.81 -3.21
N GLU A 57 -2.69 -18.70 -4.06
CA GLU A 57 -1.28 -18.83 -4.38
C GLU A 57 -1.07 -18.65 -5.89
N PRO A 58 0.07 -18.09 -6.33
CA PRO A 58 1.17 -17.58 -5.49
C PRO A 58 0.84 -16.23 -4.82
N GLN A 59 1.41 -15.99 -3.64
CA GLN A 59 1.42 -14.67 -2.99
C GLN A 59 2.73 -13.94 -3.23
N TRP A 60 2.65 -12.75 -3.83
CA TRP A 60 3.81 -11.91 -4.10
C TRP A 60 3.94 -10.79 -3.05
N PRO A 61 4.97 -10.80 -2.19
CA PRO A 61 5.12 -9.77 -1.16
C PRO A 61 5.45 -8.40 -1.76
N LEU A 62 4.76 -7.36 -1.30
CA LEU A 62 5.00 -5.96 -1.66
C LEU A 62 5.57 -5.19 -0.48
N LEU A 63 4.93 -5.34 0.68
CA LEU A 63 5.41 -4.82 1.96
C LEU A 63 5.49 -5.95 2.98
N VAL A 64 6.60 -6.00 3.71
CA VAL A 64 6.82 -6.90 4.86
C VAL A 64 7.10 -6.02 6.07
N ASP A 65 6.28 -6.16 7.11
CA ASP A 65 6.33 -5.32 8.33
C ASP A 65 6.35 -3.80 8.03
N GLY A 66 5.59 -3.41 6.99
CA GLY A 66 5.48 -2.04 6.52
C GLY A 66 6.64 -1.55 5.64
N CYS A 67 7.64 -2.39 5.39
CA CYS A 67 8.82 -2.05 4.58
C CYS A 67 8.76 -2.66 3.18
N PRO A 68 9.27 -1.97 2.14
CA PRO A 68 9.35 -2.53 0.80
C PRO A 68 10.08 -3.87 0.76
N PHE A 69 9.48 -4.84 0.08
CA PHE A 69 10.15 -6.12 -0.17
C PHE A 69 11.33 -5.90 -1.13
N ALA A 70 12.53 -6.30 -0.71
CA ALA A 70 13.77 -6.14 -1.48
C ALA A 70 14.23 -7.43 -2.17
N GLY A 71 13.49 -8.54 -1.99
CA GLY A 71 13.84 -9.85 -2.54
C GLY A 71 13.47 -10.04 -4.01
N ASP A 72 12.99 -8.99 -4.69
CA ASP A 72 12.60 -9.04 -6.09
C ASP A 72 13.20 -7.92 -6.95
N ASN A 73 12.97 -8.01 -8.26
CA ASN A 73 13.35 -6.99 -9.23
C ASN A 73 12.24 -5.93 -9.47
N TYR A 74 11.11 -6.04 -8.77
CA TYR A 74 9.93 -5.20 -8.96
C TYR A 74 9.82 -4.23 -7.79
N ARG A 75 10.29 -3.00 -8.02
CA ARG A 75 10.48 -2.03 -6.94
C ARG A 75 9.12 -1.54 -6.40
N THR A 76 8.72 -2.07 -5.26
CA THR A 76 7.79 -1.37 -4.36
C THR A 76 8.54 -0.23 -3.68
N GLN A 77 7.94 0.96 -3.61
CA GLN A 77 8.55 2.11 -2.95
C GLN A 77 7.52 2.78 -2.05
N LEU A 78 7.93 3.10 -0.82
CA LEU A 78 7.12 3.95 0.05
C LEU A 78 7.14 5.38 -0.49
N VAL A 79 5.97 6.00 -0.53
CA VAL A 79 5.83 7.41 -0.91
C VAL A 79 5.63 8.22 0.36
N PRO A 80 6.52 9.17 0.69
CA PRO A 80 6.36 10.03 1.85
C PRO A 80 5.05 10.81 1.79
N VAL A 81 4.31 10.80 2.89
CA VAL A 81 3.16 11.69 3.07
C VAL A 81 3.72 13.03 3.52
N GLY A 82 3.36 14.11 2.81
CA GLY A 82 3.81 15.47 3.14
C GLY A 82 3.39 15.91 4.55
N PRO A 83 3.90 17.07 5.01
CA PRO A 83 3.55 17.62 6.32
C PRO A 83 2.05 17.95 6.41
N ALA A 84 1.57 18.15 7.64
CA ALA A 84 0.18 18.52 7.87
C ALA A 84 -0.17 19.84 7.16
N SER A 85 -1.31 19.86 6.49
CA SER A 85 -1.84 21.01 5.76
C SER A 85 -3.37 21.08 5.91
N PRO A 86 -4.04 22.19 5.54
CA PRO A 86 -5.50 22.26 5.61
C PRO A 86 -6.22 21.15 4.81
N GLN A 87 -5.63 20.69 3.71
CA GLN A 87 -6.16 19.60 2.88
C GLN A 87 -5.77 18.21 3.41
N LEU A 88 -4.71 18.13 4.23
CA LEU A 88 -4.20 16.89 4.82
C LEU A 88 -3.85 17.12 6.30
N PRO A 89 -4.85 17.26 7.19
CA PRO A 89 -4.62 17.63 8.58
C PRO A 89 -3.93 16.53 9.39
N PHE A 90 -4.07 15.26 9.01
CA PHE A 90 -3.54 14.11 9.73
C PHE A 90 -2.69 13.21 8.84
N PRO A 91 -1.43 13.58 8.51
CA PRO A 91 -0.55 12.76 7.66
C PRO A 91 -0.36 11.32 8.17
N SER A 92 -0.35 11.12 9.50
CA SER A 92 -0.22 9.80 10.13
C SER A 92 -1.37 8.83 9.85
N HIS A 93 -2.49 9.32 9.31
CA HIS A 93 -3.65 8.49 8.96
C HIS A 93 -3.52 7.85 7.58
N TYR A 94 -2.44 8.15 6.84
CA TYR A 94 -2.24 7.73 5.47
C TYR A 94 -0.94 6.93 5.34
N GLN A 95 -0.97 5.93 4.48
CA GLN A 95 0.24 5.27 4.00
C GLN A 95 0.15 5.12 2.48
N ARG A 96 1.21 5.57 1.80
CA ARG A 96 1.29 5.55 0.35
C ARG A 96 2.47 4.70 -0.08
N PHE A 97 2.27 3.94 -1.14
CA PHE A 97 3.34 3.25 -1.83
C PHE A 97 3.02 3.17 -3.31
N VAL A 98 4.05 2.93 -4.11
CA VAL A 98 3.95 2.65 -5.53
C VAL A 98 4.51 1.26 -5.79
N VAL A 99 3.82 0.50 -6.62
CA VAL A 99 4.27 -0.80 -7.11
C VAL A 99 4.35 -0.75 -8.63
N SER A 100 5.41 -1.28 -9.20
CA SER A 100 5.52 -1.48 -10.65
C SER A 100 4.77 -2.75 -11.03
N THR A 101 3.85 -2.68 -11.98
CA THR A 101 3.08 -3.86 -12.41
C THR A 101 3.99 -4.99 -12.91
N PHE A 102 3.55 -6.20 -12.60
CA PHE A 102 4.19 -7.44 -13.01
C PHE A 102 3.11 -8.42 -13.47
N ALA A 103 3.52 -9.52 -14.10
CA ALA A 103 2.63 -10.62 -14.45
C ALA A 103 3.14 -11.91 -13.82
N PHE A 104 2.22 -12.77 -13.37
CA PHE A 104 2.55 -14.12 -12.97
C PHE A 104 2.87 -14.96 -14.22
N VAL A 105 4.05 -15.59 -14.25
CA VAL A 105 4.52 -16.35 -15.42
C VAL A 105 3.70 -17.62 -15.64
N ASP A 106 3.26 -18.27 -14.54
CA ASP A 106 2.62 -19.59 -14.58
C ASP A 106 1.09 -19.55 -14.57
N THR A 107 0.50 -18.36 -14.36
CA THR A 107 -0.95 -18.16 -14.46
C THR A 107 -1.21 -16.93 -15.32
N PRO A 108 -1.72 -17.07 -16.54
CA PRO A 108 -2.30 -15.96 -17.29
C PRO A 108 -3.64 -15.54 -16.67
N SER A 109 -3.70 -15.44 -15.34
CA SER A 109 -4.80 -14.80 -14.64
C SER A 109 -4.74 -13.32 -15.04
N MET A 110 -5.78 -12.85 -15.74
CA MET A 110 -5.84 -11.48 -16.26
C MET A 110 -6.00 -10.43 -15.15
N ALA A 111 -6.13 -10.84 -13.90
CA ALA A 111 -6.40 -9.97 -12.77
C ALA A 111 -5.41 -10.25 -11.63
N VAL A 112 -4.81 -9.18 -11.12
CA VAL A 112 -3.96 -9.18 -9.92
C VAL A 112 -4.68 -8.35 -8.86
N TYR A 113 -4.81 -8.92 -7.67
CA TYR A 113 -5.40 -8.24 -6.52
C TYR A 113 -4.28 -7.80 -5.58
N ILE A 114 -4.35 -6.57 -5.09
CA ILE A 114 -3.47 -6.07 -4.02
C ILE A 114 -4.24 -6.16 -2.71
N LEU A 115 -3.72 -6.92 -1.76
CA LEU A 115 -4.27 -7.10 -0.43
C LEU A 115 -3.28 -6.55 0.60
N CYS A 116 -3.81 -5.97 1.68
CA CYS A 116 -3.00 -5.41 2.75
C CYS A 116 -3.62 -5.74 4.11
N SER A 117 -2.76 -6.07 5.07
CA SER A 117 -3.06 -6.10 6.51
C SER A 117 -2.68 -4.78 7.13
N ALA A 118 -3.57 -4.21 7.93
CA ALA A 118 -3.38 -2.91 8.56
C ALA A 118 -3.92 -2.88 10.00
N SER A 119 -3.31 -2.04 10.84
CA SER A 119 -3.80 -1.75 12.19
C SER A 119 -3.69 -0.24 12.49
N VAL A 120 -4.20 0.14 13.66
CA VAL A 120 -4.06 1.49 14.19
C VAL A 120 -3.23 1.43 15.46
N CYS A 121 -2.20 2.26 15.52
CA CYS A 121 -1.36 2.48 16.70
C CYS A 121 -1.66 3.86 17.31
N HIS A 122 -1.51 3.99 18.62
CA HIS A 122 -1.67 5.25 19.32
C HIS A 122 -0.31 5.71 19.87
N LEU A 123 0.07 6.97 19.61
CA LEU A 123 1.40 7.51 19.96
C LEU A 123 1.74 7.50 21.46
N ALA A 124 0.74 7.38 22.33
CA ALA A 124 0.94 7.27 23.78
C ALA A 124 1.41 5.86 24.24
N GLN A 125 1.53 4.89 23.33
CA GLN A 125 2.02 3.55 23.69
C GLN A 125 3.55 3.55 23.91
N PRO A 126 4.08 2.63 24.74
CA PRO A 126 5.51 2.57 25.03
C PRO A 126 6.36 2.18 23.82
N GLU A 127 5.83 1.33 22.96
CA GLU A 127 6.51 0.83 21.76
C GLU A 127 6.27 1.74 20.56
N PRO A 128 7.27 1.94 19.69
CA PRO A 128 7.10 2.74 18.49
C PRO A 128 6.08 2.08 17.55
N CYS A 129 5.20 2.89 16.94
CA CYS A 129 4.16 2.39 16.05
C CYS A 129 4.68 1.64 14.81
N ARG A 130 5.93 1.89 14.40
CA ARG A 130 6.54 1.26 13.23
C ARG A 130 8.01 0.98 13.43
N PRO A 131 8.52 -0.17 12.97
CA PRO A 131 9.94 -0.40 12.86
C PRO A 131 10.54 0.54 11.79
N SER A 132 11.82 0.90 11.96
CA SER A 132 12.55 1.60 10.91
C SER A 132 12.92 0.59 9.83
N CYS A 133 12.55 0.87 8.58
CA CYS A 133 13.02 0.08 7.45
C CYS A 133 14.53 0.28 7.32
N GLN A 134 15.29 -0.79 7.46
CA GLN A 134 16.70 -0.77 7.09
C GLN A 134 16.76 -0.61 5.56
N LEU A 135 17.36 0.48 5.08
CA LEU A 135 17.80 0.53 3.70
C LEU A 135 18.86 -0.56 3.56
N ALA A 136 18.53 -1.65 2.87
CA ALA A 136 19.52 -2.58 2.34
C ALA A 136 20.15 -1.98 1.08
#